data_AF-A0A843J9Q1-F1
#
_entry.id   AF-A0A843J9Q1-F1
#
_cell.length_a   1.000
_cell.length_b   1.000
_cell.length_c   1.000
_cell.angle_alpha   90.00
_cell.angle_beta   90.00
_cell.angle_gamma   90.00
#
_symmetry.space_group_name_H-M   'P 1'
#
loop_
_entity.id
_entity.type
_entity.pdbx_description
1 polymer ?
#
loop_
_entity_poly.entity_id
_entity_poly.type
_entity_poly.pdbx_seq_one_letter_code
_entity_poly.pdbx_strand_id
1 'polypeptide(L)'
;DLKGKYTSLNPEFDNLKILALGPELDVTFTILKNSKAYVSQHIGNTNKYRTYEFLQEAIKHMMRITKTDSFDAIACDLHPQFFTTRLAKELAEEYDCPLIPVQHHHAHGISLLNDHYNEDSNDNEMIIIAADGVGYGADGNSWGGEILCTNIKDYERTASLMPQKMPGGDLCTKYPVRMLASILSNPNSAYENEKYSEDYIKELLNNNYIDSFQHGAIEIKSLFRQMETNLNVGINTSTGRVLDSVSTALHICDKRSYEGEASMKLESYAYDYKEENTLEDFPIIIKEFEDENGKRKILDTTAIMRYIVDKIEEGENLNKIAVAGQKAVSIGLAKLAVESAKEKGIKTIGATGGVFYNEAITDYIKSYIENEGFEFVQHVNSCPGDGSVSLGQAIIAGCNL
;
A
#
# COMPACT_ATOMS: atom_id res chain seq x y z
N ASP A 1 -11.04 -3.71 23.22
CA ASP A 1 -12.19 -3.05 23.86
C ASP A 1 -12.17 -1.60 23.39
N LEU A 2 -13.30 -1.09 22.89
CA LEU A 2 -13.45 0.24 22.30
C LEU A 2 -14.42 1.10 23.10
N LYS A 3 -14.84 0.64 24.29
CA LYS A 3 -15.84 1.34 25.12
C LYS A 3 -15.46 2.80 25.38
N GLY A 4 -16.38 3.71 25.12
CA GLY A 4 -16.19 5.15 25.31
C GLY A 4 -15.36 5.84 24.21
N LYS A 5 -14.37 5.15 23.61
CA LYS A 5 -13.41 5.75 22.68
C LYS A 5 -14.06 6.61 21.59
N TYR A 6 -15.10 6.10 20.94
CA TYR A 6 -15.70 6.77 19.77
C TYR A 6 -17.07 7.41 20.05
N THR A 7 -17.48 7.47 21.33
CA THR A 7 -18.80 8.00 21.71
C THR A 7 -18.95 9.51 21.49
N SER A 8 -17.83 10.24 21.46
CA SER A 8 -17.79 11.66 21.09
C SER A 8 -18.10 11.89 19.60
N LEU A 9 -17.78 10.91 18.74
CA LEU A 9 -18.05 10.97 17.30
C LEU A 9 -19.43 10.41 16.94
N ASN A 10 -19.84 9.33 17.62
CA ASN A 10 -21.17 8.74 17.55
C ASN A 10 -21.63 8.27 18.94
N PRO A 11 -22.60 8.94 19.58
CA PRO A 11 -23.10 8.55 20.90
C PRO A 11 -23.64 7.12 21.00
N GLU A 12 -24.10 6.55 19.88
CA GLU A 12 -24.63 5.19 19.82
C GLU A 12 -23.57 4.13 19.54
N PHE A 13 -22.30 4.51 19.28
CA PHE A 13 -21.22 3.60 18.88
C PHE A 13 -21.13 2.35 19.77
N ASP A 14 -21.26 2.54 21.08
CA ASP A 14 -21.14 1.48 22.07
C ASP A 14 -22.25 0.41 21.95
N ASN A 15 -23.39 0.76 21.34
CA ASN A 15 -24.55 -0.12 21.18
C ASN A 15 -24.65 -0.76 19.77
N LEU A 16 -23.86 -0.28 18.80
CA LEU A 16 -23.93 -0.74 17.41
C LEU A 16 -23.42 -2.18 17.24
N LYS A 17 -24.02 -2.87 16.28
CA LYS A 17 -23.65 -4.19 15.76
C LYS A 17 -23.22 -4.03 14.30
N ILE A 18 -21.94 -4.17 14.00
CA ILE A 18 -21.41 -3.99 12.64
C ILE A 18 -20.66 -5.23 12.21
N LEU A 19 -20.84 -5.63 10.96
CA LEU A 19 -20.01 -6.65 10.32
C LEU A 19 -19.15 -6.00 9.24
N ALA A 20 -17.83 -6.05 9.40
CA ALA A 20 -16.88 -5.59 8.39
C ALA A 20 -16.16 -6.78 7.76
N LEU A 21 -16.19 -6.90 6.43
CA LEU A 21 -15.68 -8.10 5.75
C LEU A 21 -14.19 -8.06 5.38
N GLY A 22 -13.54 -6.91 5.53
CA GLY A 22 -12.12 -6.75 5.18
C GLY A 22 -11.88 -6.61 3.68
N PRO A 23 -10.64 -6.91 3.23
CA PRO A 23 -10.22 -6.83 1.83
C PRO A 23 -10.49 -8.18 1.12
N GLU A 24 -9.75 -8.52 0.07
CA GLU A 24 -9.87 -9.82 -0.65
C GLU A 24 -8.69 -10.78 -0.39
N LEU A 25 -7.52 -10.23 -0.09
CA LEU A 25 -6.32 -10.96 0.29
C LEU A 25 -6.18 -10.94 1.81
N ASP A 26 -5.55 -11.97 2.37
CA ASP A 26 -5.31 -12.12 3.82
C ASP A 26 -6.50 -11.77 4.74
N VAL A 27 -7.70 -12.16 4.29
CA VAL A 27 -8.96 -11.70 4.87
C VAL A 27 -9.06 -12.03 6.35
N THR A 28 -9.45 -11.02 7.12
CA THR A 28 -10.14 -11.15 8.39
C THR A 28 -11.46 -10.40 8.28
N PHE A 29 -12.48 -10.84 9.00
CA PHE A 29 -13.69 -10.04 9.20
C PHE A 29 -13.76 -9.60 10.66
N THR A 30 -14.50 -8.53 10.93
CA THR A 30 -14.70 -8.00 12.28
C THR A 30 -16.19 -7.89 12.58
N ILE A 31 -16.62 -8.44 13.71
CA ILE A 31 -17.93 -8.15 14.30
C ILE A 31 -17.72 -7.12 15.40
N LEU A 32 -18.22 -5.91 15.23
CA LEU A 32 -18.35 -4.92 16.30
C LEU A 32 -19.65 -5.18 17.04
N LYS A 33 -19.60 -5.30 18.37
CA LYS A 33 -20.80 -5.38 19.23
C LYS A 33 -20.46 -4.96 20.65
N ASN A 34 -21.32 -4.16 21.28
CA ASN A 34 -21.16 -3.74 22.68
C ASN A 34 -19.78 -3.12 22.95
N SER A 35 -19.36 -2.20 22.07
CA SER A 35 -18.02 -1.59 22.05
C SER A 35 -16.84 -2.55 21.89
N LYS A 36 -17.06 -3.80 21.46
CA LYS A 36 -15.98 -4.78 21.27
C LYS A 36 -15.90 -5.17 19.81
N ALA A 37 -14.72 -5.00 19.24
CA ALA A 37 -14.38 -5.53 17.93
C ALA A 37 -13.85 -6.97 18.09
N TYR A 38 -14.58 -7.93 17.53
CA TYR A 38 -14.20 -9.33 17.46
C TYR A 38 -13.65 -9.61 16.06
N VAL A 39 -12.32 -9.46 15.91
CA VAL A 39 -11.60 -9.80 14.68
C VAL A 39 -11.52 -11.33 14.56
N SER A 40 -11.80 -11.86 13.38
CA SER A 40 -11.74 -13.30 13.11
C SER A 40 -10.30 -13.82 13.09
N GLN A 41 -10.17 -15.15 13.05
CA GLN A 41 -8.94 -15.77 12.56
C GLN A 41 -8.65 -15.36 11.11
N HIS A 42 -7.41 -15.55 10.68
CA HIS A 42 -7.05 -15.41 9.27
C HIS A 42 -7.85 -16.41 8.41
N ILE A 43 -8.57 -15.88 7.43
CA ILE A 43 -9.40 -16.62 6.48
C ILE A 43 -8.60 -16.93 5.22
N GLY A 44 -7.77 -15.98 4.75
CA GLY A 44 -6.94 -16.12 3.56
C GLY A 44 -7.53 -15.43 2.34
N ASN A 45 -7.22 -15.93 1.14
CA ASN A 45 -7.57 -15.30 -0.14
C ASN A 45 -8.93 -15.78 -0.69
N THR A 46 -9.92 -14.89 -0.73
CA THR A 46 -11.29 -15.23 -1.15
C THR A 46 -11.50 -15.40 -2.66
N ASN A 47 -10.48 -15.15 -3.50
CA ASN A 47 -10.51 -15.56 -4.91
C ASN A 47 -10.60 -17.08 -5.07
N LYS A 48 -10.22 -17.84 -4.03
CA LYS A 48 -10.42 -19.30 -3.99
C LYS A 48 -11.80 -19.60 -3.42
N TYR A 49 -12.65 -20.26 -4.21
CA TYR A 49 -14.02 -20.61 -3.80
C TYR A 49 -14.13 -21.28 -2.41
N ARG A 50 -13.24 -22.24 -2.09
CA ARG A 50 -13.24 -22.86 -0.75
C ARG A 50 -12.97 -21.88 0.39
N THR A 51 -12.16 -20.85 0.15
CA THR A 51 -11.87 -19.81 1.14
C THR A 51 -13.08 -18.88 1.30
N TYR A 52 -13.79 -18.60 0.21
CA TYR A 52 -15.06 -17.87 0.24
C TYR A 52 -16.17 -18.61 1.01
N GLU A 53 -16.27 -19.94 0.87
CA GLU A 53 -17.17 -20.76 1.69
C GLU A 53 -16.78 -20.73 3.16
N PHE A 54 -15.49 -20.90 3.45
CA PHE A 54 -14.97 -20.83 4.82
C PHE A 54 -15.24 -19.49 5.50
N LEU A 55 -15.13 -18.37 4.77
CA LEU A 55 -15.49 -17.03 5.25
C LEU A 55 -16.94 -16.99 5.76
N GLN A 56 -17.89 -17.46 4.96
CA GLN A 56 -19.31 -17.47 5.32
C GLN A 56 -19.60 -18.36 6.53
N GLU A 57 -18.96 -19.53 6.59
CA GLU A 57 -19.08 -20.44 7.75
C GLU A 57 -18.51 -19.81 9.02
N ALA A 58 -17.35 -19.15 8.92
CA ALA A 58 -16.69 -18.48 10.02
C ALA A 58 -17.52 -17.30 10.55
N ILE A 59 -18.12 -16.49 9.67
CA ILE A 59 -19.04 -15.41 10.06
C ILE A 59 -20.21 -15.98 10.86
N LYS A 60 -20.91 -17.00 10.32
CA LYS A 60 -22.03 -17.66 11.00
C LYS A 60 -21.63 -18.26 12.34
N HIS A 61 -20.43 -18.81 12.43
CA HIS A 61 -19.89 -19.36 13.68
C HIS A 61 -19.62 -18.26 14.71
N MET A 62 -18.96 -17.18 14.31
CA MET A 62 -18.66 -16.05 15.20
C MET A 62 -19.93 -15.35 15.68
N MET A 63 -20.93 -15.15 14.81
CA MET A 63 -22.25 -14.63 15.19
C MET A 63 -22.89 -15.45 16.32
N ARG A 64 -22.79 -16.79 16.28
CA ARG A 64 -23.30 -17.65 17.37
C ARG A 64 -22.56 -17.44 18.68
N ILE A 65 -21.23 -17.31 18.63
CA ILE A 65 -20.38 -17.10 19.81
C ILE A 65 -20.65 -15.72 20.43
N THR A 66 -20.72 -14.67 19.62
CA THR A 66 -20.96 -13.29 20.07
C THR A 66 -22.44 -13.03 20.36
N LYS A 67 -23.32 -13.99 20.06
CA LYS A 67 -24.78 -13.86 20.11
C LYS A 67 -25.29 -12.66 19.31
N THR A 68 -24.74 -12.48 18.12
CA THR A 68 -25.13 -11.42 17.18
C THR A 68 -26.11 -12.01 16.18
N ASP A 69 -27.32 -11.48 16.15
CA ASP A 69 -28.46 -11.95 15.36
C ASP A 69 -28.92 -10.95 14.29
N SER A 70 -28.49 -9.70 14.41
CA SER A 70 -28.76 -8.60 13.48
C SER A 70 -27.53 -7.69 13.38
N PHE A 71 -27.48 -6.89 12.33
CA PHE A 71 -26.48 -5.84 12.14
C PHE A 71 -27.16 -4.51 11.85
N ASP A 72 -26.59 -3.43 12.38
CA ASP A 72 -27.02 -2.05 12.11
C ASP A 72 -26.37 -1.53 10.82
N ALA A 73 -25.21 -2.09 10.44
CA ALA A 73 -24.61 -1.92 9.12
C ALA A 73 -23.64 -3.06 8.78
N ILE A 74 -23.34 -3.16 7.49
CA ILE A 74 -22.26 -4.00 6.98
C ILE A 74 -21.24 -3.12 6.27
N ALA A 75 -19.96 -3.31 6.57
CA ALA A 75 -18.86 -2.59 5.95
C ALA A 75 -18.05 -3.48 5.01
N CYS A 76 -17.56 -2.91 3.92
CA CYS A 76 -16.68 -3.59 2.98
C CYS A 76 -15.64 -2.66 2.38
N ASP A 77 -14.67 -3.23 1.67
CA ASP A 77 -13.72 -2.44 0.88
C ASP A 77 -14.45 -1.68 -0.24
N LEU A 78 -13.90 -0.53 -0.64
CA LEU A 78 -14.40 0.27 -1.75
C LEU A 78 -14.31 -0.46 -3.10
N HIS A 79 -13.43 -1.46 -3.23
CA HIS A 79 -13.27 -2.19 -4.47
C HIS A 79 -14.56 -2.93 -4.90
N PRO A 80 -15.15 -2.62 -6.07
CA PRO A 80 -16.48 -3.08 -6.42
C PRO A 80 -16.56 -4.56 -6.82
N GLN A 81 -15.43 -5.17 -7.19
CA GLN A 81 -15.38 -6.54 -7.72
C GLN A 81 -14.88 -7.59 -6.71
N PHE A 82 -14.51 -7.21 -5.49
CA PHE A 82 -14.06 -8.20 -4.51
C PHE A 82 -15.17 -9.16 -4.13
N PHE A 83 -14.82 -10.42 -3.91
CA PHE A 83 -15.78 -11.41 -3.42
C PHE A 83 -16.32 -11.03 -2.04
N THR A 84 -15.52 -10.39 -1.19
CA THR A 84 -15.96 -9.85 0.10
C THR A 84 -16.96 -8.70 -0.09
N THR A 85 -16.73 -7.77 -1.02
CA THR A 85 -17.70 -6.72 -1.37
C THR A 85 -19.03 -7.29 -1.88
N ARG A 86 -18.98 -8.34 -2.70
CA ARG A 86 -20.19 -9.03 -3.16
C ARG A 86 -20.94 -9.69 -2.00
N LEU A 87 -20.24 -10.42 -1.14
CA LEU A 87 -20.86 -11.03 0.04
C LEU A 87 -21.46 -9.99 0.98
N ALA A 88 -20.79 -8.84 1.15
CA ALA A 88 -21.29 -7.75 1.96
C ALA A 88 -22.62 -7.19 1.44
N LYS A 89 -22.78 -7.07 0.12
CA LYS A 89 -24.06 -6.70 -0.52
C LYS A 89 -25.15 -7.73 -0.24
N GLU A 90 -24.84 -9.01 -0.44
CA GLU A 90 -25.79 -10.12 -0.21
C GLU A 90 -26.26 -10.14 1.26
N LEU A 91 -25.34 -9.96 2.21
CA LEU A 91 -25.67 -9.89 3.63
C LEU A 91 -26.42 -8.60 4.01
N ALA A 92 -26.11 -7.46 3.40
CA ALA A 92 -26.77 -6.19 3.70
C ALA A 92 -28.26 -6.27 3.32
N GLU A 93 -28.56 -6.90 2.18
CA GLU A 93 -29.92 -7.24 1.76
C GLU A 93 -30.58 -8.28 2.69
N GLU A 94 -29.86 -9.32 3.12
CA GLU A 94 -30.37 -10.36 4.03
C GLU A 94 -30.79 -9.80 5.41
N TYR A 95 -30.00 -8.88 5.97
CA TYR A 95 -30.23 -8.28 7.28
C TYR A 95 -31.00 -6.95 7.25
N ASP A 96 -31.40 -6.48 6.07
CA ASP A 96 -32.10 -5.20 5.86
C ASP A 96 -31.38 -4.01 6.53
N CYS A 97 -30.09 -3.85 6.20
CA CYS A 97 -29.22 -2.83 6.80
C CYS A 97 -28.36 -2.12 5.74
N PRO A 98 -27.88 -0.90 6.01
CA PRO A 98 -27.02 -0.17 5.08
C PRO A 98 -25.67 -0.87 4.85
N LEU A 99 -25.20 -0.80 3.60
CA LEU A 99 -23.84 -1.17 3.20
C LEU A 99 -22.94 0.08 3.19
N ILE A 100 -21.85 0.03 3.93
CA ILE A 100 -20.89 1.14 4.06
C ILE A 100 -19.56 0.75 3.37
N PRO A 101 -19.30 1.25 2.15
CA PRO A 101 -18.01 1.07 1.50
C PRO A 101 -16.95 1.97 2.15
N VAL A 102 -15.77 1.42 2.43
CA VAL A 102 -14.67 2.12 3.12
C VAL A 102 -13.40 1.99 2.28
N GLN A 103 -12.66 3.09 2.14
CA GLN A 103 -11.42 3.09 1.37
C GLN A 103 -10.31 2.29 2.09
N HIS A 104 -9.57 1.50 1.31
CA HIS A 104 -8.61 0.53 1.80
C HIS A 104 -7.51 1.11 2.71
N HIS A 105 -6.82 2.16 2.27
CA HIS A 105 -5.73 2.79 3.02
C HIS A 105 -6.23 3.60 4.23
N HIS A 106 -7.45 4.15 4.17
CA HIS A 106 -8.13 4.78 5.30
C HIS A 106 -8.43 3.74 6.37
N ALA A 107 -8.95 2.57 6.00
CA ALA A 107 -9.18 1.48 6.95
C ALA A 107 -7.87 1.03 7.64
N HIS A 108 -6.77 0.88 6.89
CA HIS A 108 -5.44 0.64 7.48
C HIS A 108 -5.04 1.73 8.49
N GLY A 109 -5.18 3.00 8.10
CA GLY A 109 -4.88 4.15 8.94
C GLY A 109 -5.71 4.17 10.23
N ILE A 110 -7.00 3.84 10.18
CA ILE A 110 -7.86 3.82 11.38
C ILE A 110 -7.58 2.65 12.30
N SER A 111 -7.18 1.50 11.75
CA SER A 111 -6.68 0.39 12.58
C SER A 111 -5.44 0.80 13.37
N LEU A 112 -4.50 1.52 12.74
CA LEU A 112 -3.33 2.07 13.41
C LEU A 112 -3.70 3.14 14.44
N LEU A 113 -4.53 4.11 14.05
CA LEU A 113 -4.97 5.19 14.93
C LEU A 113 -5.67 4.63 16.18
N ASN A 114 -6.45 3.56 16.05
CA ASN A 114 -7.08 2.90 17.20
C ASN A 114 -6.08 2.38 18.25
N ASP A 115 -4.93 1.85 17.81
CA ASP A 115 -3.88 1.36 18.72
C ASP A 115 -3.27 2.50 19.55
N HIS A 116 -3.28 3.73 19.02
CA HIS A 116 -2.74 4.93 19.67
C HIS A 116 -3.81 5.95 20.05
N TYR A 117 -5.08 5.54 20.04
CA TYR A 117 -6.20 6.45 20.26
C TYR A 117 -6.13 7.08 21.65
N ASN A 118 -6.22 8.41 21.71
CA ASN A 118 -6.27 9.17 22.95
C ASN A 118 -7.48 10.11 22.93
N GLU A 119 -8.43 9.88 23.84
CA GLU A 119 -9.66 10.66 23.92
C GLU A 119 -9.41 12.13 24.34
N ASP A 120 -8.34 12.37 25.09
CA ASP A 120 -7.95 13.71 25.57
C ASP A 120 -7.16 14.52 24.52
N SER A 121 -6.73 13.90 23.42
CA SER A 121 -6.14 14.64 22.31
C SER A 121 -7.24 15.17 21.40
N ASN A 122 -7.32 16.50 21.28
CA ASN A 122 -8.20 17.17 20.32
C ASN A 122 -7.89 16.79 18.86
N ASP A 123 -6.70 16.24 18.61
CA ASP A 123 -6.15 15.97 17.29
C ASP A 123 -6.23 14.47 17.01
N ASN A 124 -7.44 13.91 16.86
CA ASN A 124 -7.68 12.56 16.32
C ASN A 124 -7.33 12.48 14.81
N GLU A 125 -6.24 13.13 14.45
CA GLU A 125 -5.67 13.29 13.13
C GLU A 125 -4.25 12.72 13.15
N MET A 126 -3.90 12.00 12.08
CA MET A 126 -2.60 11.38 11.93
C MET A 126 -2.17 11.49 10.48
N ILE A 127 -0.87 11.73 10.25
CA ILE A 127 -0.29 11.51 8.93
C ILE A 127 0.04 10.02 8.82
N ILE A 128 -0.47 9.36 7.79
CA ILE A 128 -0.27 7.94 7.55
C ILE A 128 0.58 7.77 6.29
N ILE A 129 1.68 7.05 6.44
CA ILE A 129 2.40 6.46 5.30
C ILE A 129 1.73 5.12 5.03
N ALA A 130 1.00 5.04 3.92
CA ALA A 130 0.33 3.83 3.47
C ALA A 130 1.14 3.20 2.32
N ALA A 131 1.99 2.22 2.65
CA ALA A 131 2.90 1.57 1.72
C ALA A 131 2.53 0.09 1.54
N ASP A 132 2.03 -0.28 0.36
CA ASP A 132 1.53 -1.60 0.06
C ASP A 132 1.85 -2.05 -1.39
N GLY A 133 1.55 -3.31 -1.69
CA GLY A 133 1.53 -3.87 -3.02
C GLY A 133 0.42 -3.26 -3.89
N VAL A 134 -0.85 -3.36 -3.48
CA VAL A 134 -2.00 -2.85 -4.24
C VAL A 134 -3.16 -2.58 -3.29
N GLY A 135 -3.61 -1.32 -3.22
CA GLY A 135 -4.92 -0.98 -2.65
C GLY A 135 -5.76 -0.19 -3.66
N TYR A 136 -7.08 -0.37 -3.64
CA TYR A 136 -7.97 0.36 -4.54
C TYR A 136 -8.07 1.83 -4.14
N GLY A 137 -7.65 2.71 -5.04
CA GLY A 137 -7.73 4.16 -4.89
C GLY A 137 -9.15 4.67 -5.07
N ALA A 138 -9.45 5.82 -4.45
CA ALA A 138 -10.75 6.48 -4.62
C ALA A 138 -10.97 7.01 -6.05
N ASP A 139 -9.89 7.19 -6.81
CA ASP A 139 -9.83 7.55 -8.22
C ASP A 139 -9.93 6.34 -9.16
N GLY A 140 -10.11 5.14 -8.62
CA GLY A 140 -10.13 3.89 -9.38
C GLY A 140 -8.75 3.37 -9.82
N ASN A 141 -7.66 4.06 -9.46
CA ASN A 141 -6.29 3.64 -9.73
C ASN A 141 -5.76 2.73 -8.61
N SER A 142 -4.63 2.07 -8.85
CA SER A 142 -3.95 1.25 -7.83
C SER A 142 -3.02 2.10 -6.96
N TRP A 143 -3.35 2.29 -5.70
CA TRP A 143 -2.53 2.98 -4.72
C TRP A 143 -1.63 1.99 -3.97
N GLY A 144 -0.62 2.51 -3.26
CA GLY A 144 0.27 1.69 -2.43
C GLY A 144 1.56 2.39 -2.00
N GLY A 145 1.60 3.71 -2.10
CA GLY A 145 2.72 4.54 -1.68
C GLY A 145 2.21 5.95 -1.42
N GLU A 146 1.23 6.04 -0.53
CA GLU A 146 0.45 7.25 -0.28
C GLU A 146 0.80 7.86 1.06
N ILE A 147 0.70 9.19 1.14
CA ILE A 147 0.72 9.94 2.38
C ILE A 147 -0.68 10.52 2.58
N LEU A 148 -1.38 10.02 3.59
CA LEU A 148 -2.74 10.43 3.91
C LEU A 148 -2.73 11.26 5.20
N CYS A 149 -3.40 12.41 5.17
CA CYS A 149 -3.82 13.07 6.40
C CYS A 149 -5.20 12.51 6.74
N THR A 150 -5.32 11.73 7.82
CA THR A 150 -6.57 11.04 8.15
C THR A 150 -7.04 11.39 9.54
N ASN A 151 -8.36 11.49 9.69
CA ASN A 151 -9.07 11.28 10.93
C ASN A 151 -10.06 10.13 10.75
N ILE A 152 -10.78 9.81 11.83
CA ILE A 152 -11.73 8.68 11.85
C ILE A 152 -12.83 8.80 10.79
N LYS A 153 -13.26 10.02 10.44
CA LYS A 153 -14.35 10.26 9.50
C LYS A 153 -13.88 10.38 8.06
N ASP A 154 -12.78 11.09 7.85
CA ASP A 154 -12.30 11.52 6.54
C ASP A 154 -10.79 11.31 6.37
N TYR A 155 -10.34 11.34 5.12
CA TYR A 155 -8.93 11.34 4.76
C TYR A 155 -8.68 12.27 3.57
N GLU A 156 -7.48 12.83 3.52
CA GLU A 156 -6.98 13.65 2.44
C GLU A 156 -5.67 13.05 1.93
N ARG A 157 -5.59 12.82 0.62
CA ARG A 157 -4.36 12.36 -0.05
C ARG A 157 -3.42 13.55 -0.25
N THR A 158 -2.39 13.67 0.58
CA THR A 158 -1.48 14.83 0.62
C THR A 158 -0.25 14.66 -0.27
N ALA A 159 0.26 13.44 -0.39
CA ALA A 159 1.38 13.11 -1.27
C ALA A 159 1.33 11.65 -1.71
N SER A 160 2.13 11.29 -2.72
CA SER A 160 2.24 9.91 -3.20
C SER A 160 3.60 9.59 -3.82
N LEU A 161 3.85 8.33 -4.16
CA LEU A 161 4.86 8.01 -5.15
C LEU A 161 4.45 8.55 -6.53
N MET A 162 5.42 8.71 -7.42
CA MET A 162 5.13 9.10 -8.80
C MET A 162 4.23 8.07 -9.48
N PRO A 163 3.14 8.50 -10.15
CA PRO A 163 2.29 7.61 -10.93
C PRO A 163 3.07 6.93 -12.06
N GLN A 164 2.96 5.60 -12.13
CA GLN A 164 3.59 4.74 -13.12
C GLN A 164 2.55 3.97 -13.91
N LYS A 165 2.80 3.77 -15.20
CA LYS A 165 1.99 2.87 -16.02
C LYS A 165 2.19 1.42 -15.57
N MET A 166 1.12 0.63 -15.60
CA MET A 166 1.12 -0.79 -15.25
C MET A 166 0.63 -1.62 -16.44
N PRO A 167 1.46 -1.79 -17.48
CA PRO A 167 1.06 -2.48 -18.70
C PRO A 167 0.75 -3.96 -18.45
N GLY A 168 -0.53 -4.32 -18.56
CA GLY A 168 -1.01 -5.70 -18.37
C GLY A 168 -1.43 -6.07 -16.95
N GLY A 169 -1.59 -5.10 -16.04
CA GLY A 169 -2.16 -5.33 -14.70
C GLY A 169 -1.40 -6.41 -13.93
N ASP A 170 -2.07 -7.47 -13.49
CA ASP A 170 -1.49 -8.58 -12.73
C ASP A 170 -0.24 -9.23 -13.36
N LEU A 171 -0.07 -9.12 -14.69
CA LEU A 171 1.16 -9.57 -15.35
C LEU A 171 2.39 -8.81 -14.86
N CYS A 172 2.28 -7.50 -14.58
CA CYS A 172 3.34 -6.70 -13.96
C CYS A 172 3.71 -7.19 -12.57
N THR A 173 2.74 -7.75 -11.83
CA THR A 173 3.00 -8.31 -10.51
C THR A 173 3.67 -9.68 -10.58
N LYS A 174 3.36 -10.47 -11.62
CA LYS A 174 3.97 -11.78 -11.87
C LYS A 174 5.38 -11.68 -12.47
N TYR A 175 5.59 -10.73 -13.36
CA TYR A 175 6.84 -10.47 -14.08
C TYR A 175 7.25 -9.01 -13.85
N PRO A 176 7.98 -8.70 -12.76
CA PRO A 176 8.24 -7.32 -12.37
C PRO A 176 9.12 -6.54 -13.36
N VAL A 177 9.82 -7.22 -14.28
CA VAL A 177 10.53 -6.58 -15.40
C VAL A 177 9.65 -5.65 -16.23
N ARG A 178 8.33 -5.92 -16.30
CA ARG A 178 7.37 -5.03 -16.96
C ARG A 178 7.21 -3.70 -16.22
N MET A 179 7.21 -3.72 -14.89
CA MET A 179 7.20 -2.51 -14.07
C MET A 179 8.53 -1.77 -14.15
N LEU A 180 9.66 -2.49 -14.11
CA LEU A 180 10.97 -1.89 -14.31
C LEU A 180 11.03 -1.11 -15.63
N ALA A 181 10.61 -1.73 -16.74
CA ALA A 181 10.55 -1.08 -18.04
C ALA A 181 9.64 0.16 -18.03
N SER A 182 8.47 0.09 -17.39
CA SER A 182 7.57 1.24 -17.30
C SER A 182 8.12 2.38 -16.45
N ILE A 183 8.77 2.07 -15.32
CA ILE A 183 9.35 3.08 -14.43
C ILE A 183 10.49 3.79 -15.15
N LEU A 184 11.40 3.05 -15.80
CA LEU A 184 12.51 3.63 -16.56
C LEU A 184 12.03 4.53 -17.71
N SER A 185 10.89 4.18 -18.32
CA SER A 185 10.30 4.89 -19.47
C SER A 185 9.48 6.12 -19.08
N ASN A 186 9.35 6.45 -17.79
CA ASN A 186 8.51 7.58 -17.37
C ASN A 186 9.16 8.93 -17.78
N PRO A 187 8.55 9.71 -18.69
CA PRO A 187 9.14 10.96 -19.18
C PRO A 187 9.05 12.10 -18.17
N ASN A 188 8.26 11.94 -17.10
CA ASN A 188 8.08 12.99 -16.09
C ASN A 188 9.24 13.04 -15.09
N SER A 189 10.19 12.11 -15.16
CA SER A 189 11.37 12.13 -14.28
C SER A 189 12.18 13.41 -14.44
N ALA A 190 12.80 13.89 -13.37
CA ALA A 190 13.76 15.01 -13.43
C ALA A 190 15.21 14.55 -13.70
N TYR A 191 15.47 13.24 -13.71
CA TYR A 191 16.82 12.67 -13.76
C TYR A 191 17.11 11.99 -15.10
N GLU A 192 18.16 12.44 -15.80
CA GLU A 192 18.76 11.80 -16.99
C GLU A 192 17.77 11.46 -18.13
N ASN A 193 16.81 12.33 -18.44
CA ASN A 193 15.83 12.08 -19.52
C ASN A 193 16.46 11.89 -20.90
N GLU A 194 17.59 12.57 -21.18
CA GLU A 194 18.26 12.47 -22.47
C GLU A 194 18.91 11.09 -22.67
N LYS A 195 19.53 10.54 -21.62
CA LYS A 195 20.10 9.18 -21.63
C LYS A 195 19.00 8.12 -21.79
N TYR A 196 17.94 8.22 -20.99
CA TYR A 196 16.85 7.24 -20.93
C TYR A 196 15.80 7.41 -22.04
N SER A 197 16.28 7.48 -23.29
CA SER A 197 15.43 7.41 -24.48
C SER A 197 14.78 6.03 -24.63
N GLU A 198 13.67 5.95 -25.37
CA GLU A 198 12.97 4.68 -25.60
C GLU A 198 13.87 3.63 -26.26
N ASP A 199 14.74 4.04 -27.19
CA ASP A 199 15.66 3.13 -27.88
C ASP A 199 16.74 2.58 -26.93
N TYR A 200 17.31 3.45 -26.07
CA TYR A 200 18.26 3.01 -25.04
C TYR A 200 17.61 2.04 -24.05
N ILE A 201 16.39 2.33 -23.57
CA ILE A 201 15.71 1.43 -22.62
C ILE A 201 15.41 0.08 -23.29
N LYS A 202 14.96 0.06 -24.56
CA LYS A 202 14.78 -1.20 -25.29
C LYS A 202 16.08 -1.96 -25.42
N GLU A 203 17.18 -1.30 -25.73
CA GLU A 203 18.51 -1.93 -25.82
C GLU A 203 18.94 -2.52 -24.47
N LEU A 204 18.84 -1.74 -23.40
CA LEU A 204 19.11 -2.18 -22.02
C LEU A 204 18.30 -3.44 -21.66
N LEU A 205 16.99 -3.45 -21.95
CA LEU A 205 16.10 -4.58 -21.67
C LEU A 205 16.45 -5.81 -22.51
N ASN A 206 16.80 -5.65 -23.78
CA ASN A 206 17.20 -6.77 -24.65
C ASN A 206 18.56 -7.36 -24.24
N ASN A 207 19.50 -6.53 -23.78
CA ASN A 207 20.85 -6.98 -23.46
C ASN A 207 20.92 -7.63 -22.08
N ASN A 208 20.22 -7.05 -21.09
CA ASN A 208 20.40 -7.44 -19.69
C ASN A 208 19.20 -8.21 -19.11
N TYR A 209 17.98 -8.01 -19.61
CA TYR A 209 16.76 -8.52 -18.96
C TYR A 209 15.88 -9.40 -19.86
N ILE A 210 16.40 -9.85 -21.01
CA ILE A 210 15.61 -10.58 -22.01
C ILE A 210 15.00 -11.88 -21.46
N ASP A 211 15.74 -12.58 -20.60
CA ASP A 211 15.31 -13.86 -19.99
C ASP A 211 14.24 -13.67 -18.90
N SER A 212 14.09 -12.45 -18.39
CA SER A 212 13.03 -12.10 -17.43
C SER A 212 11.67 -11.90 -18.12
N PHE A 213 11.65 -11.72 -19.45
CA PHE A 213 10.43 -11.66 -20.25
C PHE A 213 9.99 -13.05 -20.72
N GLN A 214 8.71 -13.38 -20.55
CA GLN A 214 8.17 -14.68 -20.95
C GLN A 214 8.29 -14.93 -22.45
N HIS A 215 8.20 -13.88 -23.27
CA HIS A 215 8.29 -13.97 -24.73
C HIS A 215 9.45 -13.15 -25.33
N GLY A 216 10.49 -12.86 -24.53
CA GLY A 216 11.72 -12.19 -24.96
C GLY A 216 11.49 -10.88 -25.71
N ALA A 217 12.28 -10.63 -26.75
CA ALA A 217 12.29 -9.36 -27.50
C ALA A 217 10.93 -8.94 -28.11
N ILE A 218 10.08 -9.91 -28.48
CA ILE A 218 8.75 -9.63 -29.02
C ILE A 218 7.85 -9.02 -27.93
N GLU A 219 7.98 -9.52 -26.68
CA GLU A 219 7.26 -8.97 -25.54
C GLU A 219 7.66 -7.52 -25.27
N ILE A 220 8.97 -7.23 -25.31
CA ILE A 220 9.50 -5.87 -25.11
C ILE A 220 8.85 -4.90 -26.12
N LYS A 221 8.86 -5.25 -27.41
CA LYS A 221 8.23 -4.39 -28.44
C LYS A 221 6.73 -4.19 -28.21
N SER A 222 6.02 -5.25 -27.81
CA SER A 222 4.59 -5.19 -27.50
C SER A 222 4.32 -4.30 -26.28
N LEU A 223 5.15 -4.39 -25.26
CA LEU A 223 5.06 -3.61 -24.02
C LEU A 223 5.12 -2.10 -24.29
N PHE A 224 6.11 -1.64 -25.07
CA PHE A 224 6.23 -0.22 -25.42
C PHE A 224 5.03 0.27 -26.22
N ARG A 225 4.57 -0.51 -27.20
CA ARG A 225 3.34 -0.19 -27.94
C ARG A 225 2.12 -0.15 -27.03
N GLN A 226 2.04 -1.04 -26.04
CA GLN A 226 0.98 -1.06 -25.05
C GLN A 226 0.97 0.24 -24.23
N MET A 227 2.14 0.67 -23.75
CA MET A 227 2.30 1.92 -23.00
C MET A 227 2.01 3.16 -23.85
N GLU A 228 2.39 3.17 -25.13
CA GLU A 228 2.13 4.27 -26.06
C GLU A 228 0.63 4.43 -26.34
N THR A 229 -0.05 3.31 -26.59
CA THR A 229 -1.49 3.29 -26.93
C THR A 229 -2.42 3.30 -25.72
N ASN A 230 -1.89 3.21 -24.50
CA ASN A 230 -2.64 3.04 -23.25
C ASN A 230 -3.65 1.87 -23.26
N LEU A 231 -3.39 0.83 -24.08
CA LEU A 231 -4.28 -0.31 -24.19
C LEU A 231 -4.07 -1.27 -23.00
N ASN A 232 -5.07 -1.44 -22.14
CA ASN A 232 -4.96 -2.26 -20.91
C ASN A 232 -3.78 -1.84 -20.02
N VAL A 233 -3.61 -0.53 -19.86
CA VAL A 233 -2.58 0.07 -19.00
C VAL A 233 -3.27 0.85 -17.89
N GLY A 234 -3.21 0.31 -16.67
CA GLY A 234 -3.62 1.06 -15.47
C GLY A 234 -2.52 1.99 -15.00
N ILE A 235 -2.85 2.91 -14.10
CA ILE A 235 -1.87 3.74 -13.39
C ILE A 235 -1.76 3.23 -11.95
N ASN A 236 -0.53 3.21 -11.42
CA ASN A 236 -0.28 2.83 -10.04
C ASN A 236 0.76 3.73 -9.37
N THR A 237 0.69 3.80 -8.04
CA THR A 237 1.63 4.51 -7.15
C THR A 237 2.19 3.56 -6.08
N SER A 238 2.33 2.28 -6.43
CA SER A 238 2.65 1.21 -5.48
C SER A 238 4.12 1.19 -5.06
N THR A 239 4.37 1.19 -3.75
CA THR A 239 5.70 0.99 -3.17
C THR A 239 6.19 -0.43 -3.46
N GLY A 240 5.32 -1.44 -3.33
CA GLY A 240 5.67 -2.82 -3.64
C GLY A 240 6.14 -2.99 -5.08
N ARG A 241 5.50 -2.35 -6.07
CA ARG A 241 5.94 -2.43 -7.48
C ARG A 241 7.27 -1.74 -7.74
N VAL A 242 7.58 -0.66 -7.00
CA VAL A 242 8.91 -0.02 -7.06
C VAL A 242 9.97 -0.97 -6.50
N LEU A 243 9.73 -1.58 -5.33
CA LEU A 243 10.66 -2.54 -4.71
C LEU A 243 10.83 -3.80 -5.57
N ASP A 244 9.76 -4.33 -6.15
CA ASP A 244 9.85 -5.48 -7.07
C ASP A 244 10.70 -5.12 -8.30
N SER A 245 10.62 -3.87 -8.79
CA SER A 245 11.45 -3.40 -9.90
C SER A 245 12.92 -3.25 -9.52
N VAL A 246 13.22 -2.81 -8.29
CA VAL A 246 14.60 -2.81 -7.76
C VAL A 246 15.13 -4.25 -7.67
N SER A 247 14.32 -5.18 -7.18
CA SER A 247 14.67 -6.59 -7.10
C SER A 247 14.98 -7.19 -8.47
N THR A 248 14.20 -6.86 -9.50
CA THR A 248 14.45 -7.33 -10.87
C THR A 248 15.66 -6.65 -11.50
N ALA A 249 15.88 -5.35 -11.28
CA ALA A 249 17.07 -4.65 -11.78
C ALA A 249 18.38 -5.31 -11.29
N LEU A 250 18.36 -5.86 -10.08
CA LEU A 250 19.50 -6.55 -9.47
C LEU A 250 19.54 -8.06 -9.75
N HIS A 251 18.64 -8.59 -10.60
CA HIS A 251 18.48 -10.03 -10.89
C HIS A 251 18.22 -10.90 -9.64
N ILE A 252 17.65 -10.33 -8.59
CA ILE A 252 17.30 -11.05 -7.36
C ILE A 252 16.01 -11.86 -7.56
N CYS A 253 15.03 -11.28 -8.26
CA CYS A 253 13.76 -11.92 -8.52
C CYS A 253 13.13 -11.42 -9.82
N ASP A 254 13.15 -12.28 -10.85
CA ASP A 254 12.60 -11.95 -12.18
C ASP A 254 11.16 -12.41 -12.36
N LYS A 255 10.72 -13.38 -11.56
CA LYS A 255 9.37 -13.95 -11.59
C LYS A 255 8.86 -14.24 -10.21
N ARG A 256 7.69 -13.69 -9.90
CA ARG A 256 6.95 -13.93 -8.66
C ARG A 256 6.23 -15.29 -8.72
N SER A 257 6.37 -16.07 -7.65
CA SER A 257 5.73 -17.35 -7.38
C SER A 257 4.76 -17.28 -6.18
N TYR A 258 4.96 -16.34 -5.26
CA TYR A 258 4.04 -16.04 -4.14
C TYR A 258 4.06 -14.55 -3.77
N GLU A 259 3.20 -14.13 -2.86
CA GLU A 259 3.03 -12.73 -2.45
C GLU A 259 4.22 -12.09 -1.78
N GLY A 260 4.56 -10.87 -2.21
CA GLY A 260 5.71 -10.13 -1.72
C GLY A 260 7.08 -10.68 -2.12
N GLU A 261 7.18 -11.79 -2.87
CA GLU A 261 8.44 -12.53 -3.06
C GLU A 261 9.63 -11.66 -3.48
N ALA A 262 9.47 -10.78 -4.47
CA ALA A 262 10.57 -9.96 -4.96
C ALA A 262 11.03 -8.94 -3.89
N SER A 263 10.09 -8.23 -3.28
CA SER A 263 10.36 -7.31 -2.17
C SER A 263 10.99 -8.01 -0.95
N MET A 264 10.52 -9.21 -0.57
CA MET A 264 11.09 -9.99 0.55
C MET A 264 12.50 -10.50 0.24
N LYS A 265 12.76 -10.96 -0.99
CA LYS A 265 14.10 -11.38 -1.40
C LYS A 265 15.06 -10.20 -1.47
N LEU A 266 14.60 -9.04 -1.92
CA LEU A 266 15.40 -7.81 -1.93
C LEU A 266 15.82 -7.39 -0.51
N GLU A 267 14.89 -7.45 0.44
CA GLU A 267 15.19 -7.20 1.85
C GLU A 267 16.27 -8.16 2.36
N SER A 268 16.05 -9.47 2.16
CA SER A 268 17.00 -10.50 2.59
C SER A 268 18.38 -10.34 1.96
N TYR A 269 18.44 -9.96 0.68
CA TYR A 269 19.69 -9.70 -0.03
C TYR A 269 20.44 -8.48 0.51
N ALA A 270 19.71 -7.44 0.92
CA ALA A 270 20.31 -6.22 1.46
C ALA A 270 20.71 -6.32 2.95
N TYR A 271 20.11 -7.25 3.70
CA TYR A 271 20.25 -7.34 5.15
C TYR A 271 21.72 -7.42 5.61
N ASP A 272 22.51 -8.27 4.97
CA ASP A 272 23.91 -8.52 5.34
C ASP A 272 24.84 -7.31 5.13
N TYR A 273 24.39 -6.30 4.37
CA TYR A 273 25.21 -5.16 3.94
C TYR A 273 24.71 -3.82 4.50
N LYS A 274 23.77 -3.84 5.46
CA LYS A 274 23.14 -2.63 6.02
C LYS A 274 24.12 -1.64 6.67
N GLU A 275 25.25 -2.13 7.18
CA GLU A 275 26.27 -1.32 7.88
C GLU A 275 27.43 -0.87 6.97
N GLU A 276 27.53 -1.40 5.76
CA GLU A 276 28.58 -0.96 4.83
C GLU A 276 28.29 0.45 4.34
N ASN A 277 29.31 1.31 4.28
CA ASN A 277 29.19 2.71 3.87
C ASN A 277 28.44 2.79 2.51
N THR A 278 27.15 3.10 2.59
CA THR A 278 26.18 2.99 1.49
C THR A 278 26.37 4.14 0.51
N LEU A 279 25.95 3.97 -0.74
CA LEU A 279 25.86 5.07 -1.71
C LEU A 279 25.00 6.20 -1.11
N GLU A 280 25.62 7.33 -0.76
CA GLU A 280 24.94 8.43 -0.04
C GLU A 280 24.19 9.40 -0.99
N ASP A 281 24.56 9.43 -2.27
CA ASP A 281 24.10 10.43 -3.24
C ASP A 281 22.87 9.99 -4.05
N PHE A 282 21.94 9.24 -3.44
CA PHE A 282 20.72 8.82 -4.14
C PHE A 282 19.80 10.03 -4.44
N PRO A 283 19.26 10.15 -5.66
CA PRO A 283 18.41 11.27 -6.04
C PRO A 283 17.00 11.15 -5.44
N ILE A 284 16.81 11.69 -4.23
CA ILE A 284 15.50 11.80 -3.58
C ILE A 284 14.84 13.11 -4.02
N ILE A 285 14.20 13.07 -5.19
CA ILE A 285 13.57 14.24 -5.81
C ILE A 285 12.08 14.26 -5.48
N ILE A 286 11.65 15.33 -4.81
CA ILE A 286 10.23 15.62 -4.58
C ILE A 286 9.80 16.74 -5.53
N LYS A 287 8.65 16.56 -6.17
CA LYS A 287 8.07 17.54 -7.10
C LYS A 287 6.59 17.71 -6.87
N GLU A 288 6.06 18.85 -7.28
CA GLU A 288 4.62 19.04 -7.40
C GLU A 288 4.10 18.28 -8.62
N PHE A 289 2.92 17.68 -8.46
CA PHE A 289 2.23 16.95 -9.51
C PHE A 289 0.75 17.30 -9.45
N GLU A 290 0.17 17.55 -10.61
CA GLU A 290 -1.24 17.88 -10.75
C GLU A 290 -1.84 16.95 -11.80
N ASP A 291 -2.89 16.24 -11.41
CA ASP A 291 -3.72 15.43 -12.28
C ASP A 291 -5.20 15.77 -12.04
N GLU A 292 -6.09 14.99 -12.65
CA GLU A 292 -7.55 15.14 -12.47
C GLU A 292 -8.02 14.97 -11.02
N ASN A 293 -7.20 14.37 -10.15
CA ASN A 293 -7.48 14.15 -8.73
C ASN A 293 -6.88 15.24 -7.83
N GLY A 294 -6.31 16.29 -8.44
CA GLY A 294 -5.80 17.46 -7.75
C GLY A 294 -4.27 17.54 -7.66
N LYS A 295 -3.81 18.60 -7.00
CA LYS A 295 -2.39 18.89 -6.83
C LYS A 295 -1.86 18.23 -5.55
N ARG A 296 -0.75 17.51 -5.67
CA ARG A 296 -0.04 16.86 -4.55
C ARG A 296 1.46 16.85 -4.78
N LYS A 297 2.22 16.54 -3.73
CA LYS A 297 3.66 16.26 -3.86
C LYS A 297 3.88 14.79 -4.23
N ILE A 298 4.87 14.52 -5.07
CA ILE A 298 5.27 13.16 -5.41
C ILE A 298 6.77 12.92 -5.30
N LEU A 299 7.14 11.70 -4.91
CA LEU A 299 8.52 11.19 -4.99
C LEU A 299 8.80 10.67 -6.40
N ASP A 300 9.85 11.18 -7.04
CA ASP A 300 10.32 10.71 -8.34
C ASP A 300 10.99 9.33 -8.25
N THR A 301 10.18 8.28 -8.27
CA THR A 301 10.66 6.90 -8.21
C THR A 301 11.44 6.47 -9.46
N THR A 302 11.26 7.17 -10.59
CA THR A 302 12.06 6.92 -11.80
C THR A 302 13.48 7.43 -11.65
N ALA A 303 13.68 8.58 -10.99
CA ALA A 303 15.04 9.06 -10.68
C ALA A 303 15.83 8.03 -9.86
N ILE A 304 15.20 7.45 -8.83
CA ILE A 304 15.80 6.37 -8.03
C ILE A 304 16.14 5.17 -8.91
N MET A 305 15.21 4.72 -9.76
CA MET A 305 15.41 3.53 -10.60
C MET A 305 16.51 3.73 -11.67
N ARG A 306 16.56 4.90 -12.29
CA ARG A 306 17.59 5.24 -13.27
C ARG A 306 18.97 5.31 -12.62
N TYR A 307 19.07 5.93 -11.44
CA TYR A 307 20.32 5.92 -10.68
C TYR A 307 20.78 4.49 -10.33
N ILE A 308 19.86 3.60 -9.94
CA ILE A 308 20.17 2.19 -9.70
C ILE A 308 20.78 1.54 -10.95
N VAL A 309 20.15 1.73 -12.13
CA VAL A 309 20.66 1.18 -13.40
C VAL A 309 22.02 1.78 -13.76
N ASP A 310 22.21 3.09 -13.59
CA ASP A 310 23.50 3.75 -13.84
C ASP A 310 24.61 3.13 -12.97
N LYS A 311 24.36 2.90 -11.67
CA LYS A 311 25.33 2.27 -10.77
C LYS A 311 25.62 0.82 -11.12
N ILE A 312 24.63 0.08 -11.63
CA ILE A 312 24.87 -1.27 -12.16
C ILE A 312 25.80 -1.22 -13.37
N GLU A 313 25.57 -0.30 -14.32
CA GLU A 313 26.42 -0.12 -15.51
C GLU A 313 27.85 0.34 -15.15
N GLU A 314 28.01 1.15 -14.11
CA GLU A 314 29.30 1.57 -13.56
C GLU A 314 30.07 0.43 -12.87
N GLY A 315 29.43 -0.74 -12.66
CA GLY A 315 30.04 -1.90 -12.03
C GLY A 315 30.07 -1.83 -10.50
N GLU A 316 29.20 -1.04 -9.89
CA GLU A 316 29.09 -0.96 -8.44
C GLU A 316 28.61 -2.28 -7.81
N ASN A 317 28.90 -2.45 -6.51
CA ASN A 317 28.48 -3.65 -5.79
C ASN A 317 26.95 -3.71 -5.66
N LEU A 318 26.35 -4.75 -6.23
CA LEU A 318 24.89 -4.95 -6.24
C LEU A 318 24.26 -4.94 -4.84
N ASN A 319 24.94 -5.44 -3.81
CA ASN A 319 24.43 -5.41 -2.44
C ASN A 319 24.33 -3.96 -1.92
N LYS A 320 25.32 -3.11 -2.23
CA LYS A 320 25.30 -1.69 -1.86
C LYS A 320 24.16 -0.96 -2.57
N ILE A 321 23.91 -1.30 -3.83
CA ILE A 321 22.79 -0.75 -4.60
C ILE A 321 21.45 -1.20 -4.00
N ALA A 322 21.33 -2.47 -3.58
CA ALA A 322 20.13 -3.01 -2.94
C ALA A 322 19.76 -2.29 -1.64
N VAL A 323 20.76 -2.07 -0.77
CA VAL A 323 20.58 -1.33 0.49
C VAL A 323 20.19 0.11 0.19
N ALA A 324 20.96 0.78 -0.67
CA ALA A 324 20.76 2.20 -0.93
C ALA A 324 19.45 2.49 -1.70
N GLY A 325 19.01 1.59 -2.59
CA GLY A 325 17.72 1.68 -3.28
C GLY A 325 16.53 1.60 -2.32
N GLN A 326 16.54 0.63 -1.39
CA GLN A 326 15.50 0.54 -0.35
C GLN A 326 15.51 1.76 0.56
N LYS A 327 16.71 2.20 0.98
CA LYS A 327 16.89 3.41 1.79
C LYS A 327 16.37 4.66 1.08
N ALA A 328 16.62 4.82 -0.22
CA ALA A 328 16.16 5.98 -0.98
C ALA A 328 14.63 6.06 -1.08
N VAL A 329 13.95 4.93 -1.33
CA VAL A 329 12.48 4.87 -1.34
C VAL A 329 11.93 5.19 0.06
N SER A 330 12.54 4.61 1.09
CA SER A 330 12.17 4.80 2.50
C SER A 330 12.28 6.27 2.93
N ILE A 331 13.43 6.89 2.71
CA ILE A 331 13.67 8.31 3.04
C ILE A 331 12.75 9.21 2.19
N GLY A 332 12.52 8.87 0.93
CA GLY A 332 11.58 9.63 0.09
C GLY A 332 10.15 9.64 0.63
N LEU A 333 9.63 8.48 1.06
CA LEU A 333 8.32 8.38 1.71
C LEU A 333 8.29 9.14 3.05
N ALA A 334 9.31 8.97 3.89
CA ALA A 334 9.42 9.67 5.16
C ALA A 334 9.48 11.19 4.99
N LYS A 335 10.21 11.67 3.98
CA LYS A 335 10.30 13.10 3.66
C LYS A 335 8.96 13.68 3.20
N LEU A 336 8.23 12.96 2.35
CA LEU A 336 6.87 13.37 1.98
C LEU A 336 5.96 13.45 3.23
N ALA A 337 6.03 12.44 4.11
CA ALA A 337 5.25 12.41 5.34
C ALA A 337 5.57 13.60 6.28
N VAL A 338 6.85 13.87 6.50
CA VAL A 338 7.31 15.00 7.33
C VAL A 338 6.89 16.33 6.74
N GLU A 339 6.96 16.51 5.41
CA GLU A 339 6.48 17.73 4.77
C GLU A 339 4.97 17.92 4.94
N SER A 340 4.18 16.86 4.72
CA SER A 340 2.72 16.89 4.96
C SER A 340 2.37 17.14 6.42
N ALA A 341 3.12 16.55 7.36
CA ALA A 341 2.96 16.77 8.80
C ALA A 341 3.23 18.23 9.19
N LYS A 342 4.31 18.83 8.66
CA LYS A 342 4.65 20.25 8.85
C LYS A 342 3.55 21.16 8.30
N GLU A 343 3.00 20.86 7.12
CA GLU A 343 1.95 21.66 6.48
C GLU A 343 0.61 21.60 7.23
N LYS A 344 0.25 20.42 7.78
CA LYS A 344 -0.99 20.22 8.52
C LYS A 344 -0.88 20.56 10.01
N GLY A 345 0.33 20.71 10.55
CA GLY A 345 0.57 20.95 11.97
C GLY A 345 0.37 19.70 12.83
N ILE A 346 0.42 18.51 12.23
CA ILE A 346 0.23 17.22 12.92
C ILE A 346 1.60 16.67 13.30
N LYS A 347 1.78 16.24 14.56
CA LYS A 347 3.07 15.74 15.06
C LYS A 347 3.25 14.23 14.88
N THR A 348 2.15 13.48 14.84
CA THR A 348 2.17 12.01 14.82
C THR A 348 2.12 11.49 13.39
N ILE A 349 3.10 10.67 13.04
CA ILE A 349 3.20 10.00 11.74
C ILE A 349 3.15 8.49 11.96
N GLY A 350 2.11 7.86 11.43
CA GLY A 350 1.92 6.42 11.45
C GLY A 350 2.38 5.75 10.16
N ALA A 351 2.74 4.47 10.27
CA ALA A 351 3.15 3.62 9.17
C ALA A 351 2.27 2.36 9.08
N THR A 352 1.71 2.12 7.89
CA THR A 352 0.80 0.99 7.64
C THR A 352 0.86 0.50 6.18
N GLY A 353 0.29 -0.66 5.90
CA GLY A 353 0.42 -1.39 4.64
C GLY A 353 1.49 -2.48 4.69
N GLY A 354 1.39 -3.48 3.80
CA GLY A 354 2.20 -4.70 3.86
C GLY A 354 3.71 -4.49 3.74
N VAL A 355 4.16 -3.33 3.22
CA VAL A 355 5.60 -3.00 3.13
C VAL A 355 6.22 -2.80 4.51
N PHE A 356 5.46 -2.40 5.53
CA PHE A 356 5.97 -2.19 6.89
C PHE A 356 6.21 -3.47 7.69
N TYR A 357 6.07 -4.66 7.08
CA TYR A 357 6.70 -5.87 7.60
C TYR A 357 8.22 -5.90 7.35
N ASN A 358 8.71 -5.12 6.39
CA ASN A 358 10.14 -4.99 6.10
C ASN A 358 10.81 -4.16 7.20
N GLU A 359 11.75 -4.79 7.92
CA GLU A 359 12.42 -4.21 9.08
C GLU A 359 13.31 -3.04 8.66
N ALA A 360 14.07 -3.21 7.58
CA ALA A 360 15.00 -2.20 7.08
C ALA A 360 14.27 -0.91 6.65
N ILE A 361 13.20 -1.04 5.87
CA ILE A 361 12.38 0.10 5.43
C ILE A 361 11.78 0.83 6.63
N THR A 362 11.21 0.05 7.57
CA THR A 362 10.63 0.58 8.80
C THR A 362 11.65 1.37 9.61
N ASP A 363 12.84 0.82 9.81
CA ASP A 363 13.91 1.47 10.56
C ASP A 363 14.41 2.77 9.90
N TYR A 364 14.56 2.78 8.57
CA TYR A 364 14.94 3.98 7.84
C TYR A 364 13.89 5.09 7.95
N ILE A 365 12.61 4.74 7.78
CA ILE A 365 11.50 5.67 7.89
C ILE A 365 11.41 6.23 9.32
N LYS A 366 11.41 5.35 10.32
CA LYS A 366 11.37 5.72 11.73
C LYS A 366 12.50 6.67 12.09
N SER A 367 13.74 6.28 11.76
CA SER A 367 14.93 7.07 12.09
C SER A 367 14.87 8.45 11.45
N TYR A 368 14.40 8.55 10.20
CA TYR A 368 14.25 9.84 9.52
C TYR A 368 13.20 10.73 10.20
N ILE A 369 12.02 10.17 10.50
CA ILE A 369 10.90 10.89 11.13
C ILE A 369 11.27 11.40 12.53
N GLU A 370 11.88 10.55 13.36
CA GLU A 370 12.28 10.91 14.73
C GLU A 370 13.40 11.96 14.73
N ASN A 371 14.36 11.89 13.80
CA ASN A 371 15.41 12.90 13.65
C ASN A 371 14.86 14.27 13.21
N GLU A 372 13.75 14.30 12.47
CA GLU A 372 13.03 15.53 12.12
C GLU A 372 12.13 16.05 13.25
N GLY A 373 12.07 15.36 14.40
CA GLY A 373 11.34 15.79 15.60
C GLY A 373 9.86 15.38 15.64
N PHE A 374 9.43 14.48 14.76
CA PHE A 374 8.08 13.93 14.71
C PHE A 374 7.98 12.63 15.51
N GLU A 375 6.76 12.27 15.90
CA GLU A 375 6.50 11.01 16.60
C GLU A 375 6.14 9.93 15.59
N PHE A 376 6.90 8.83 15.57
CA PHE A 376 6.61 7.68 14.73
C PHE A 376 5.80 6.62 15.48
N VAL A 377 4.68 6.18 14.92
CA VAL A 377 3.82 5.16 15.53
C VAL A 377 3.59 3.96 14.61
N GLN A 378 3.47 2.77 15.22
CA GLN A 378 3.27 1.49 14.53
C GLN A 378 2.16 0.68 15.20
N HIS A 379 1.63 -0.30 14.49
CA HIS A 379 0.61 -1.19 15.02
C HIS A 379 1.09 -1.94 16.26
N VAL A 380 0.23 -2.08 17.27
CA VAL A 380 0.53 -2.76 18.55
C VAL A 380 -0.34 -3.99 18.74
N ASN A 381 -1.67 -3.83 18.62
CA ASN A 381 -2.63 -4.94 18.76
C ASN A 381 -3.20 -5.37 17.40
N SER A 382 -3.00 -4.55 16.38
CA SER A 382 -3.30 -4.83 14.99
C SER A 382 -2.01 -5.14 14.21
N CYS A 383 -2.12 -5.36 12.90
CA CYS A 383 -1.00 -5.57 11.99
C CYS A 383 -1.04 -4.54 10.86
N PRO A 384 0.12 -4.19 10.26
CA PRO A 384 0.17 -3.23 9.16
C PRO A 384 -0.39 -3.78 7.85
N GLY A 385 -0.47 -5.10 7.68
CA GLY A 385 -1.04 -5.72 6.48
C GLY A 385 -2.57 -5.87 6.52
N ASP A 386 -3.11 -6.45 5.44
CA ASP A 386 -4.54 -6.56 5.16
C ASP A 386 -5.38 -7.24 6.24
N GLY A 387 -4.75 -8.06 7.08
CA GLY A 387 -5.38 -8.72 8.22
C GLY A 387 -6.00 -7.77 9.25
N SER A 388 -5.74 -6.46 9.19
CA SER A 388 -6.35 -5.45 10.08
C SER A 388 -7.33 -4.52 9.39
N VAL A 389 -7.56 -4.64 8.08
CA VAL A 389 -8.45 -3.74 7.34
C VAL A 389 -9.88 -3.81 7.87
N SER A 390 -10.37 -5.01 8.21
CA SER A 390 -11.74 -5.16 8.74
C SER A 390 -11.98 -4.45 10.07
N LEU A 391 -10.95 -4.29 10.90
CA LEU A 391 -11.05 -3.55 12.16
C LEU A 391 -11.31 -2.06 11.89
N GLY A 392 -10.51 -1.45 11.01
CA GLY A 392 -10.65 -0.06 10.61
C GLY A 392 -11.99 0.20 9.93
N GLN A 393 -12.41 -0.70 9.04
CA GLN A 393 -13.74 -0.66 8.41
C GLN A 393 -14.87 -0.64 9.45
N ALA A 394 -14.81 -1.49 10.47
CA ALA A 394 -15.84 -1.56 11.52
C ALA A 394 -15.89 -0.27 12.36
N ILE A 395 -14.74 0.32 12.67
CA ILE A 395 -14.65 1.58 13.42
C ILE A 395 -15.22 2.74 12.58
N ILE A 396 -14.80 2.87 11.32
CA ILE A 396 -15.27 3.92 10.40
C ILE A 396 -16.79 3.81 10.22
N ALA A 397 -17.29 2.61 9.92
CA ALA A 397 -18.72 2.37 9.78
C ALA A 397 -19.50 2.74 11.05
N GLY A 398 -18.97 2.39 12.23
CA GLY A 398 -19.61 2.74 13.51
C GLY A 398 -19.60 4.23 13.81
N CYS A 399 -18.63 4.98 13.31
CA CYS A 399 -18.59 6.43 13.50
C CYS A 399 -19.44 7.20 12.47
N ASN A 400 -19.79 6.57 11.34
CA ASN A 400 -20.50 7.20 10.23
C ASN A 400 -21.99 6.85 10.15
N LEU A 401 -22.44 5.81 10.87
CA LEU A 401 -23.85 5.52 11.16
C LEU A 401 -24.48 6.62 12.02
#